data_AF-M1EEG4-F1
#
_entry.id   AF-M1EEG4-F1
#
_cell.length_a   1.000
_cell.length_b   1.000
_cell.length_c   1.000
_cell.angle_alpha   90.00
_cell.angle_beta   90.00
_cell.angle_gamma   90.00
#
_symmetry.space_group_name_H-M   'P 1'
#
loop_
_entity.id
_entity.type
_entity.pdbx_description
1 polymer ?
#
loop_
_entity_poly.entity_id
_entity_poly.type
_entity_poly.pdbx_seq_one_letter_code
_entity_poly.pdbx_strand_id
1 'polypeptide(L)'
;PAWMRPCATSPGPSSATVSTTTASSSSLATTAARPSPGGGTCRCGGRGRKGTYWEGGVRGLGFVHSPLLKRKRRTSRALVHITDWYPTLVGLAGGTASAADGLDGYDVWPTISEGRASPRTEILHNIDPLYNHARHGSLEAGFGIWNTAVQAAIRVGEWKLLTGDPGYGDWIPPQTLAAFPGSWWNLERMASARQAVWLFNISADPYEREDLAGQRPDVVRALLARLVDYNRTAIPVRYPAENPRAHPDFNGGAWGPWASDEEEEEEEEEEEEEEGRARSFSRGRRKKKCKICKLRSFFRKLNTRLMSQR
;
A
#
# COMPACT_ATOMS: atom_id res chain seq x y z
N PRO A 1 -48.82 8.67 5.53
CA PRO A 1 -49.02 7.28 5.02
C PRO A 1 -49.13 7.29 3.49
N ALA A 2 -48.00 7.11 2.79
CA ALA A 2 -47.98 6.80 1.37
C ALA A 2 -46.69 6.04 1.08
N TRP A 3 -46.84 4.75 0.87
CA TRP A 3 -45.81 3.85 0.38
C TRP A 3 -45.60 4.13 -1.12
N MET A 4 -44.36 4.28 -1.58
CA MET A 4 -44.04 4.13 -3.00
C MET A 4 -43.06 2.98 -3.21
N ARG A 5 -43.49 2.10 -4.10
CA ARG A 5 -42.89 0.83 -4.52
C ARG A 5 -41.61 1.05 -5.35
N PRO A 6 -40.74 0.02 -5.45
CA PRO A 6 -39.50 0.09 -6.22
C PRO A 6 -39.75 -0.06 -7.73
N CYS A 7 -39.06 0.74 -8.53
CA CYS A 7 -39.04 0.66 -9.98
C CYS A 7 -38.23 -0.58 -10.42
N ALA A 8 -38.91 -1.53 -11.06
CA ALA A 8 -38.29 -2.57 -11.85
C ALA A 8 -37.82 -1.98 -13.18
N THR A 9 -36.59 -2.30 -13.60
CA THR A 9 -36.12 -2.12 -14.98
C THR A 9 -35.60 -3.47 -15.48
N SER A 10 -36.08 -3.85 -16.66
CA SER A 10 -35.82 -5.11 -17.35
C SER A 10 -34.37 -5.23 -17.85
N PRO A 11 -33.83 -6.46 -17.98
CA PRO A 11 -32.50 -6.69 -18.54
C PRO A 11 -32.58 -6.84 -20.07
N GLY A 12 -31.81 -6.02 -20.80
CA GLY A 12 -31.44 -6.27 -22.20
C GLY A 12 -30.13 -7.07 -22.29
N PRO A 13 -29.91 -7.88 -23.33
CA PRO A 13 -28.98 -8.99 -23.29
C PRO A 13 -27.54 -8.53 -23.54
N SER A 14 -26.70 -8.62 -22.52
CA SER A 14 -25.26 -8.76 -22.71
C SER A 14 -24.95 -10.24 -22.46
N SER A 15 -24.81 -10.99 -23.54
CA SER A 15 -24.41 -12.39 -23.55
C SER A 15 -23.01 -12.55 -22.93
N ALA A 16 -22.96 -12.70 -21.62
CA ALA A 16 -21.88 -13.41 -20.96
C ALA A 16 -22.11 -14.90 -21.22
N THR A 17 -21.51 -15.40 -22.30
CA THR A 17 -21.49 -16.83 -22.61
C THR A 17 -20.61 -17.53 -21.57
N VAL A 18 -21.19 -17.85 -20.41
CA VAL A 18 -20.70 -18.99 -19.62
C VAL A 18 -21.32 -20.20 -20.30
N SER A 19 -20.60 -20.77 -21.27
CA SER A 19 -20.98 -22.04 -21.88
C SER A 19 -21.24 -23.04 -20.77
N THR A 20 -22.48 -23.50 -20.68
CA THR A 20 -22.94 -24.59 -19.84
C THR A 20 -22.27 -25.88 -20.28
N THR A 21 -21.03 -26.07 -19.85
CA THR A 21 -20.44 -27.40 -19.71
C THR A 21 -20.49 -27.74 -18.23
N THR A 22 -20.87 -28.97 -17.94
CA THR A 22 -21.06 -29.62 -16.64
C THR A 22 -19.85 -29.48 -15.70
N ALA A 23 -19.61 -28.29 -15.15
CA ALA A 23 -18.66 -28.00 -14.08
C ALA A 23 -19.39 -27.58 -12.79
N SER A 24 -20.62 -28.06 -12.61
CA SER A 24 -21.62 -27.50 -11.67
C SER A 24 -21.58 -28.06 -10.25
N SER A 25 -20.61 -28.92 -9.89
CA SER A 25 -20.56 -29.52 -8.55
C SER A 25 -19.42 -29.00 -7.68
N SER A 26 -18.31 -28.54 -8.28
CA SER A 26 -17.05 -28.30 -7.54
C SER A 26 -16.32 -27.00 -7.92
N SER A 27 -16.93 -26.13 -8.74
CA SER A 27 -16.27 -24.90 -9.19
C SER A 27 -16.35 -23.77 -8.15
N LEU A 28 -15.23 -23.07 -7.96
CA LEU A 28 -15.13 -21.83 -7.18
C LEU A 28 -14.91 -20.66 -8.14
N ALA A 29 -15.88 -19.76 -8.25
CA ALA A 29 -15.69 -18.50 -8.95
C ALA A 29 -15.31 -17.41 -7.95
N THR A 30 -14.08 -16.90 -8.08
CA THR A 30 -13.57 -15.78 -7.29
C THR A 30 -13.28 -14.62 -8.23
N THR A 31 -13.92 -13.48 -8.00
CA THR A 31 -13.58 -12.23 -8.69
C THR A 31 -12.89 -11.31 -7.71
N ALA A 32 -11.59 -11.08 -7.93
CA ALA A 32 -10.84 -10.01 -7.29
C ALA A 32 -10.55 -8.95 -8.36
N ALA A 33 -11.09 -7.75 -8.21
CA ALA A 33 -10.80 -6.67 -9.13
C ALA A 33 -9.34 -6.19 -8.94
N ARG A 34 -8.47 -6.39 -9.93
CA ARG A 34 -7.16 -5.72 -9.99
C ARG A 34 -7.37 -4.21 -10.21
N PRO A 35 -6.56 -3.34 -9.60
CA PRO A 35 -6.59 -1.91 -9.93
C PRO A 35 -6.12 -1.70 -11.38
N SER A 36 -7.06 -1.43 -12.29
CA SER A 36 -6.79 -1.22 -13.73
C SER A 36 -6.18 0.17 -14.01
N PRO A 37 -5.17 0.32 -14.89
CA PRO A 37 -4.61 1.63 -15.22
C PRO A 37 -5.56 2.37 -16.15
N GLY A 38 -6.12 3.47 -15.66
CA GLY A 38 -7.09 4.28 -16.41
C GLY A 38 -8.14 4.83 -15.47
N GLY A 39 -8.18 6.15 -15.33
CA GLY A 39 -9.25 6.84 -14.60
C GLY A 39 -10.59 6.53 -15.25
N GLY A 40 -11.42 5.73 -14.60
CA GLY A 40 -12.73 5.36 -15.15
C GLY A 40 -13.63 4.58 -14.21
N THR A 41 -13.11 3.95 -13.15
CA THR A 41 -13.97 3.31 -12.15
C THR A 41 -14.28 4.29 -11.02
N CYS A 42 -15.48 4.85 -11.05
CA CYS A 42 -16.02 5.62 -9.92
C CYS A 42 -16.19 4.67 -8.73
N ARG A 43 -15.31 4.75 -7.72
CA ARG A 43 -15.55 4.14 -6.40
C ARG A 43 -16.29 5.14 -5.53
N CYS A 44 -17.58 5.28 -5.81
CA CYS A 44 -18.48 6.23 -5.18
C CYS A 44 -18.33 6.18 -3.65
N GLY A 45 -17.91 7.29 -3.04
CA GLY A 45 -17.80 7.46 -1.59
C GLY A 45 -16.42 7.17 -0.99
N GLY A 46 -15.55 6.42 -1.65
CA GLY A 46 -14.17 6.18 -1.17
C GLY A 46 -13.28 7.40 -1.39
N ARG A 47 -12.36 7.65 -0.44
CA ARG A 47 -11.35 8.71 -0.59
C ARG A 47 -10.26 8.28 -1.57
N GLY A 48 -9.79 9.20 -2.41
CA GLY A 48 -8.68 8.97 -3.33
C GLY A 48 -8.99 8.09 -4.53
N ARG A 49 -7.94 7.66 -5.23
CA ARG A 49 -8.02 6.94 -6.52
C ARG A 49 -6.92 5.90 -6.67
N LYS A 50 -6.87 5.21 -7.81
CA LYS A 50 -5.76 4.29 -8.12
C LYS A 50 -4.40 5.01 -7.95
N GLY A 51 -3.42 4.30 -7.40
CA GLY A 51 -2.08 4.83 -7.10
C GLY A 51 -1.99 5.56 -5.77
N THR A 52 -3.03 5.48 -4.93
CA THR A 52 -3.06 6.08 -3.60
C THR A 52 -3.37 5.02 -2.55
N TYR A 53 -2.93 5.25 -1.31
CA TYR A 53 -3.18 4.34 -0.19
C TYR A 53 -4.51 4.60 0.54
N TRP A 54 -5.29 5.58 0.08
CA TRP A 54 -6.65 5.81 0.52
C TRP A 54 -7.55 4.59 0.23
N GLU A 55 -8.65 4.41 0.97
CA GLU A 55 -9.58 3.29 0.78
C GLU A 55 -10.09 3.22 -0.67
N GLY A 56 -10.30 4.36 -1.33
CA GLY A 56 -10.66 4.42 -2.75
C GLY A 56 -9.56 3.98 -3.71
N GLY A 57 -8.33 3.75 -3.25
CA GLY A 57 -7.23 3.13 -3.98
C GLY A 57 -7.11 1.63 -3.71
N VAL A 58 -7.12 1.26 -2.42
CA VAL A 58 -6.75 -0.10 -1.94
C VAL A 58 -7.94 -1.03 -1.67
N ARG A 59 -9.12 -0.50 -1.32
CA ARG A 59 -10.29 -1.34 -1.03
C ARG A 59 -10.95 -1.80 -2.33
N GLY A 60 -10.82 -3.09 -2.60
CA GLY A 60 -11.43 -3.75 -3.76
C GLY A 60 -12.86 -4.24 -3.47
N LEU A 61 -13.68 -4.30 -4.53
CA LEU A 61 -14.90 -5.12 -4.53
C LEU A 61 -14.49 -6.57 -4.81
N GLY A 62 -15.03 -7.50 -4.02
CA GLY A 62 -14.79 -8.93 -4.18
C GLY A 62 -15.98 -9.73 -3.69
N PHE A 63 -16.27 -10.83 -4.39
CA PHE A 63 -17.27 -11.80 -3.97
C PHE A 63 -16.81 -13.20 -4.37
N VAL A 64 -17.32 -14.18 -3.63
CA VAL A 64 -17.08 -15.60 -3.87
C VAL A 64 -18.42 -16.26 -4.14
N HIS A 65 -18.49 -17.01 -5.24
CA HIS A 65 -19.65 -17.81 -5.57
C HIS A 65 -19.22 -19.27 -5.75
N SER A 66 -19.75 -20.14 -4.89
CA SER A 66 -19.55 -21.58 -5.00
C SER A 66 -20.70 -22.35 -4.34
N PRO A 67 -21.11 -23.52 -4.90
CA PRO A 67 -22.04 -24.40 -4.23
C PRO A 67 -21.51 -24.91 -2.88
N LEU A 68 -20.17 -24.95 -2.70
CA LEU A 68 -19.45 -25.46 -1.51
C LEU A 68 -19.50 -24.51 -0.30
N LEU A 69 -20.02 -23.29 -0.47
CA LEU A 69 -20.19 -22.34 0.62
C LEU A 69 -21.26 -22.85 1.61
N LYS A 70 -20.86 -23.06 2.87
CA LYS A 70 -21.79 -23.46 3.94
C LYS A 70 -22.81 -22.37 4.23
N ARG A 71 -22.38 -21.09 4.28
CA ARG A 71 -23.26 -19.92 4.45
C ARG A 71 -23.31 -19.10 3.17
N LYS A 72 -24.48 -19.06 2.53
CA LYS A 72 -24.74 -18.33 1.28
C LYS A 72 -25.45 -17.00 1.55
N ARG A 73 -25.41 -16.07 0.58
CA ARG A 73 -26.13 -14.78 0.60
C ARG A 73 -25.84 -13.92 1.84
N ARG A 74 -24.56 -13.73 2.17
CA ARG A 74 -24.13 -12.88 3.28
C ARG A 74 -23.06 -11.89 2.84
N THR A 75 -22.99 -10.78 3.57
CA THR A 75 -21.88 -9.83 3.48
C THR A 75 -20.90 -10.14 4.61
N SER A 76 -19.63 -10.39 4.27
CA SER A 76 -18.56 -10.54 5.25
C SER A 76 -17.86 -9.20 5.49
N ARG A 77 -17.63 -8.83 6.75
CA ARG A 77 -16.80 -7.67 7.14
C ARG A 77 -15.42 -8.10 7.68
N ALA A 78 -15.11 -9.39 7.57
CA ALA A 78 -13.83 -9.94 8.00
C ALA A 78 -12.68 -9.38 7.14
N LEU A 79 -11.51 -9.22 7.75
CA LEU A 79 -10.32 -8.69 7.10
C LEU A 79 -9.72 -9.75 6.16
N VAL A 80 -9.64 -9.46 4.87
CA VAL A 80 -9.09 -10.34 3.83
C VAL A 80 -8.23 -9.52 2.88
N HIS A 81 -7.09 -10.08 2.47
CA HIS A 81 -6.15 -9.47 1.54
C HIS A 81 -5.92 -10.35 0.31
N ILE A 82 -5.36 -9.79 -0.77
CA ILE A 82 -5.14 -10.54 -2.01
C ILE A 82 -4.10 -11.67 -1.83
N THR A 83 -3.15 -11.50 -0.91
CA THR A 83 -2.14 -12.52 -0.57
C THR A 83 -2.74 -13.76 0.08
N ASP A 84 -3.95 -13.67 0.64
CA ASP A 84 -4.64 -14.80 1.27
C ASP A 84 -5.17 -15.80 0.24
N TRP A 85 -5.34 -15.41 -1.03
CA TRP A 85 -5.87 -16.31 -2.05
C TRP A 85 -4.96 -17.50 -2.34
N TYR A 86 -3.64 -17.30 -2.36
CA TYR A 86 -2.69 -18.38 -2.62
C TYR A 86 -2.83 -19.54 -1.61
N PRO A 87 -2.65 -19.34 -0.29
CA PRO A 87 -2.79 -20.42 0.68
C PRO A 87 -4.22 -20.97 0.74
N THR A 88 -5.24 -20.13 0.53
CA THR A 88 -6.65 -20.56 0.50
C THR A 88 -6.93 -21.53 -0.66
N LEU A 89 -6.42 -21.23 -1.86
CA LEU A 89 -6.62 -22.08 -3.04
C LEU A 89 -5.80 -23.37 -2.94
N VAL A 90 -4.57 -23.31 -2.41
CA VAL A 90 -3.76 -24.50 -2.14
C VAL A 90 -4.46 -25.42 -1.13
N GLY A 91 -5.00 -24.87 -0.05
CA GLY A 91 -5.78 -25.64 0.93
C GLY A 91 -7.04 -26.27 0.33
N LEU A 92 -7.74 -25.56 -0.56
CA LEU A 92 -8.90 -26.10 -1.27
C LEU A 92 -8.55 -27.20 -2.28
N ALA A 93 -7.36 -27.14 -2.88
CA ALA A 93 -6.84 -28.19 -3.74
C ALA A 93 -6.34 -29.43 -2.96
N GLY A 94 -6.38 -29.40 -1.63
CA GLY A 94 -5.88 -30.48 -0.77
C GLY A 94 -4.36 -30.47 -0.58
N GLY A 95 -3.69 -29.38 -0.98
CA GLY A 95 -2.25 -29.19 -0.79
C GLY A 95 -1.94 -28.59 0.59
N THR A 96 -0.68 -28.70 1.01
CA THR A 96 -0.18 -28.05 2.24
C THR A 96 0.66 -26.84 1.85
N ALA A 97 0.26 -25.65 2.31
CA ALA A 97 0.97 -24.39 2.02
C ALA A 97 2.36 -24.27 2.69
N SER A 98 2.79 -25.28 3.46
CA SER A 98 4.08 -25.34 4.13
C SER A 98 5.29 -25.45 3.20
N ALA A 99 5.07 -25.64 1.90
CA ALA A 99 6.14 -25.70 0.90
C ALA A 99 6.73 -24.32 0.55
N ALA A 100 6.05 -23.24 0.93
CA ALA A 100 6.54 -21.88 0.75
C ALA A 100 6.88 -21.29 2.13
N ASP A 101 8.16 -21.30 2.49
CA ASP A 101 8.65 -20.61 3.68
C ASP A 101 8.35 -19.09 3.56
N GLY A 102 7.84 -18.48 4.63
CA GLY A 102 7.66 -17.02 4.71
C GLY A 102 6.43 -16.43 4.00
N LEU A 103 5.35 -17.20 3.79
CA LEU A 103 4.11 -16.65 3.22
C LEU A 103 3.48 -15.56 4.12
N ASP A 104 3.15 -14.42 3.52
CA ASP A 104 2.40 -13.34 4.19
C ASP A 104 0.89 -13.60 4.26
N GLY A 105 0.38 -14.58 3.52
CA GLY A 105 -1.04 -14.92 3.38
C GLY A 105 -1.52 -15.98 4.38
N TYR A 106 -2.82 -15.96 4.69
CA TYR A 106 -3.48 -16.97 5.53
C TYR A 106 -4.58 -17.72 4.75
N ASP A 107 -4.88 -18.96 5.14
CA ASP A 107 -6.08 -19.64 4.67
C ASP A 107 -7.34 -19.00 5.28
N VAL A 108 -8.11 -18.31 4.43
CA VAL A 108 -9.34 -17.63 4.82
C VAL A 108 -10.60 -18.39 4.38
N TRP A 109 -10.48 -19.64 3.91
CA TRP A 109 -11.64 -20.44 3.51
C TRP A 109 -12.66 -20.62 4.66
N PRO A 110 -12.27 -20.92 5.92
CA PRO A 110 -13.23 -21.02 7.01
C PRO A 110 -13.96 -19.68 7.27
N THR A 111 -13.25 -18.56 7.12
CA THR A 111 -13.82 -17.21 7.23
C THR A 111 -14.82 -16.93 6.12
N ILE A 112 -14.58 -17.40 4.88
CA ILE A 112 -15.46 -17.21 3.72
C ILE A 112 -16.66 -18.17 3.73
N SER A 113 -16.43 -19.47 3.94
CA SER A 113 -17.47 -20.50 3.87
C SER A 113 -18.36 -20.54 5.12
N GLU A 114 -17.77 -20.48 6.31
CA GLU A 114 -18.50 -20.63 7.58
C GLU A 114 -18.79 -19.30 8.27
N GLY A 115 -18.06 -18.24 7.92
CA GLY A 115 -18.18 -16.96 8.61
C GLY A 115 -17.54 -16.97 10.00
N ARG A 116 -16.46 -17.73 10.18
CA ARG A 116 -15.57 -17.60 11.35
C ARG A 116 -14.86 -16.25 11.35
N ALA A 117 -14.25 -15.88 12.47
CA ALA A 117 -13.34 -14.74 12.53
C ALA A 117 -12.19 -14.91 11.51
N SER A 118 -11.65 -13.79 11.01
CA SER A 118 -10.47 -13.86 10.14
C SER A 118 -9.24 -14.25 10.98
N PRO A 119 -8.37 -15.13 10.49
CA PRO A 119 -7.05 -15.33 11.10
C PRO A 119 -6.18 -14.06 10.98
N ARG A 120 -6.46 -13.20 10.01
CA ARG A 120 -5.72 -11.97 9.75
C ARG A 120 -6.20 -10.83 10.64
N THR A 121 -5.26 -10.24 11.38
CA THR A 121 -5.47 -9.07 12.24
C THR A 121 -4.87 -7.79 11.66
N GLU A 122 -3.88 -7.91 10.76
CA GLU A 122 -3.16 -6.78 10.17
C GLU A 122 -2.89 -6.96 8.66
N ILE A 123 -2.77 -5.83 7.98
CA ILE A 123 -2.43 -5.70 6.56
C ILE A 123 -1.40 -4.57 6.45
N LEU A 124 -0.21 -4.89 5.96
CA LEU A 124 0.67 -3.90 5.36
C LEU A 124 0.16 -3.63 3.94
N HIS A 125 -0.15 -2.37 3.61
CA HIS A 125 -0.51 -2.03 2.24
C HIS A 125 0.73 -1.93 1.37
N ASN A 126 1.68 -1.09 1.77
CA ASN A 126 3.01 -1.00 1.15
C ASN A 126 3.92 -0.07 1.98
N ILE A 127 5.23 -0.16 1.72
CA ILE A 127 6.26 0.80 2.14
C ILE A 127 7.04 1.17 0.89
N ASP A 128 6.93 2.42 0.44
CA ASP A 128 7.61 2.91 -0.75
C ASP A 128 8.60 4.03 -0.38
N PRO A 129 9.92 3.73 -0.34
CA PRO A 129 10.94 4.73 -0.10
C PRO A 129 11.30 5.56 -1.34
N LEU A 130 10.92 5.12 -2.55
CA LEU A 130 11.23 5.80 -3.81
C LEU A 130 10.17 6.85 -4.18
N TYR A 131 8.96 6.73 -3.63
CA TYR A 131 7.91 7.72 -3.83
C TYR A 131 8.30 9.11 -3.29
N ASN A 132 7.67 10.16 -3.83
CA ASN A 132 7.91 11.54 -3.45
C ASN A 132 7.81 11.73 -1.92
N HIS A 133 8.93 12.08 -1.29
CA HIS A 133 8.96 12.35 0.14
C HIS A 133 8.03 13.50 0.52
N ALA A 134 7.23 13.30 1.56
CA ALA A 134 6.39 14.38 2.09
C ALA A 134 7.28 15.52 2.61
N ARG A 135 7.02 16.75 2.13
CA ARG A 135 7.80 17.95 2.49
C ARG A 135 7.86 18.23 4.00
N HIS A 136 6.85 17.78 4.74
CA HIS A 136 6.70 18.03 6.19
C HIS A 136 6.90 16.77 7.03
N GLY A 137 7.24 15.64 6.41
CA GLY A 137 7.57 14.41 7.12
C GLY A 137 8.98 14.48 7.70
N SER A 138 9.17 13.92 8.89
CA SER A 138 10.48 13.83 9.53
C SER A 138 10.52 12.68 10.53
N LEU A 139 11.73 12.27 10.93
CA LEU A 139 11.90 11.29 11.98
C LEU A 139 11.38 11.79 13.34
N GLU A 140 11.50 13.09 13.61
CA GLU A 140 10.98 13.72 14.83
C GLU A 140 9.45 13.67 14.87
N ALA A 141 8.79 13.94 13.74
CA ALA A 141 7.34 13.83 13.61
C ALA A 141 6.84 12.37 13.79
N GLY A 142 7.69 11.38 13.52
CA GLY A 142 7.43 9.96 13.80
C GLY A 142 7.91 9.50 15.18
N PHE A 143 8.04 10.40 16.15
CA PHE A 143 8.47 10.12 17.52
C PHE A 143 9.87 9.48 17.64
N GLY A 144 10.74 9.65 16.64
CA GLY A 144 12.05 8.98 16.59
C GLY A 144 12.01 7.52 16.15
N ILE A 145 10.84 6.99 15.77
CA ILE A 145 10.62 5.58 15.46
C ILE A 145 10.64 5.34 13.95
N TRP A 146 9.93 6.18 13.20
CA TRP A 146 9.73 6.02 11.76
C TRP A 146 9.90 7.36 11.05
N ASN A 147 10.48 7.36 9.85
CA ASN A 147 10.54 8.56 9.04
C ASN A 147 9.20 8.78 8.34
N THR A 148 8.38 9.71 8.85
CA THR A 148 7.05 9.99 8.29
C THR A 148 7.07 10.65 6.92
N ALA A 149 8.24 10.97 6.37
CA ALA A 149 8.39 11.39 4.98
C ALA A 149 8.23 10.23 3.98
N VAL A 150 8.43 8.98 4.42
CA VAL A 150 8.30 7.78 3.58
C VAL A 150 6.83 7.44 3.40
N GLN A 151 6.45 7.14 2.16
CA GLN A 151 5.09 6.76 1.82
C GLN A 151 4.84 5.34 2.32
N ALA A 152 3.96 5.18 3.30
CA ALA A 152 3.60 3.86 3.80
C ALA A 152 2.16 3.85 4.29
N ALA A 153 1.54 2.67 4.28
CA ALA A 153 0.24 2.48 4.89
C ALA A 153 0.11 1.09 5.51
N ILE A 154 -0.50 1.06 6.69
CA ILE A 154 -0.74 -0.17 7.45
C ILE A 154 -2.12 -0.11 8.08
N ARG A 155 -2.80 -1.25 8.13
CA ARG A 155 -4.05 -1.44 8.85
C ARG A 155 -3.87 -2.53 9.89
N VAL A 156 -4.19 -2.22 11.15
CA VAL A 156 -4.20 -3.21 12.25
C VAL A 156 -5.56 -3.13 12.92
N GLY A 157 -6.34 -4.20 12.78
CA GLY A 157 -7.73 -4.26 13.20
C GLY A 157 -8.58 -3.16 12.54
N GLU A 158 -9.08 -2.27 13.38
CA GLU A 158 -9.96 -1.15 12.98
C GLU A 158 -9.19 0.09 12.55
N TRP A 159 -7.90 0.18 12.89
CA TRP A 159 -7.10 1.37 12.69
C TRP A 159 -6.29 1.27 11.41
N LYS A 160 -6.25 2.37 10.66
CA LYS A 160 -5.41 2.52 9.48
C LYS A 160 -4.53 3.75 9.64
N LEU A 161 -3.23 3.55 9.49
CA LEU A 161 -2.22 4.60 9.51
C LEU A 161 -1.71 4.82 8.09
N LEU A 162 -1.56 6.08 7.70
CA LEU A 162 -0.88 6.51 6.49
C LEU A 162 0.28 7.43 6.85
N THR A 163 1.44 7.26 6.24
CA THR A 163 2.59 8.16 6.34
C THR A 163 3.05 8.64 4.96
N GLY A 164 3.78 9.75 4.91
CA GLY A 164 4.35 10.30 3.69
C GLY A 164 3.33 11.09 2.88
N ASP A 165 3.45 11.05 1.56
CA ASP A 165 2.45 11.62 0.64
C ASP A 165 1.51 10.49 0.16
N PRO A 166 0.32 10.30 0.76
CA PRO A 166 -0.59 9.20 0.41
C PRO A 166 -1.17 9.33 -1.00
N GLY A 167 -0.85 10.42 -1.73
CA GLY A 167 -1.36 10.74 -3.04
C GLY A 167 -2.69 11.50 -2.99
N TYR A 168 -3.27 11.76 -4.16
CA TYR A 168 -4.52 12.53 -4.30
C TYR A 168 -5.64 11.97 -3.41
N GLY A 169 -6.02 12.74 -2.38
CA GLY A 169 -6.98 12.35 -1.35
C GLY A 169 -8.37 12.98 -1.50
N ASP A 170 -8.76 13.35 -2.72
CA ASP A 170 -10.08 13.90 -3.01
C ASP A 170 -11.14 12.79 -2.98
N TRP A 171 -12.35 13.09 -2.52
CA TRP A 171 -13.50 12.21 -2.76
C TRP A 171 -14.03 12.48 -4.16
N ILE A 172 -14.21 11.40 -4.93
CA ILE A 172 -14.68 11.49 -6.31
C ILE A 172 -16.17 11.11 -6.31
N PRO A 173 -17.08 12.06 -6.57
CA PRO A 173 -18.50 11.77 -6.65
C PRO A 173 -18.85 10.93 -7.90
N PRO A 174 -19.96 10.17 -7.88
CA PRO A 174 -20.40 9.38 -9.03
C PRO A 174 -20.68 10.27 -10.25
N GLN A 175 -20.08 9.94 -11.40
CA GLN A 175 -20.27 10.68 -12.66
C GLN A 175 -21.70 10.59 -13.24
N THR A 176 -22.61 9.81 -12.63
CA THR A 176 -23.99 9.62 -13.11
C THR A 176 -24.92 10.81 -12.87
N LEU A 177 -24.49 11.86 -12.16
CA LEU A 177 -25.30 13.08 -12.03
C LEU A 177 -24.90 14.08 -13.14
N ALA A 178 -25.81 14.27 -14.09
CA ALA A 178 -25.61 15.07 -15.31
C ALA A 178 -25.39 16.59 -15.07
N ALA A 179 -25.56 17.07 -13.83
CA ALA A 179 -25.39 18.46 -13.46
C ALA A 179 -24.88 18.58 -12.01
N PHE A 180 -23.56 18.42 -11.82
CA PHE A 180 -22.94 18.84 -10.56
C PHE A 180 -22.62 20.34 -10.62
N PRO A 181 -23.05 21.14 -9.63
CA PRO A 181 -22.54 22.49 -9.48
C PRO A 181 -21.02 22.43 -9.33
N GLY A 182 -20.28 23.21 -10.13
CA GLY A 182 -18.82 23.32 -10.07
C GLY A 182 -18.26 23.57 -8.66
N SER A 183 -19.08 24.12 -7.75
CA SER A 183 -18.75 24.35 -6.35
C SER A 183 -18.51 23.07 -5.54
N TRP A 184 -19.16 21.95 -5.84
CA TRP A 184 -19.03 20.71 -5.05
C TRP A 184 -17.66 20.05 -5.18
N TRP A 185 -17.03 20.16 -6.35
CA TRP A 185 -15.63 19.73 -6.55
C TRP A 185 -14.64 20.45 -5.64
N ASN A 186 -14.99 21.65 -5.16
CA ASN A 186 -14.14 22.42 -4.26
C ASN A 186 -14.39 22.09 -2.78
N LEU A 187 -15.57 21.56 -2.43
CA LEU A 187 -15.92 21.21 -1.05
C LEU A 187 -15.27 19.90 -0.58
N GLU A 188 -15.00 18.97 -1.48
CA GLU A 188 -14.42 17.66 -1.12
C GLU A 188 -12.89 17.61 -1.16
N ARG A 189 -12.22 18.73 -1.49
CA ARG A 189 -10.75 18.83 -1.47
C ARG A 189 -10.26 19.16 -0.08
N MET A 190 -9.99 18.15 0.74
CA MET A 190 -9.30 18.36 2.01
C MET A 190 -7.79 18.43 1.77
N ALA A 191 -7.31 19.63 1.43
CA ALA A 191 -5.88 19.92 1.28
C ALA A 191 -5.24 20.18 2.65
N SER A 192 -4.97 19.15 3.44
CA SER A 192 -4.07 19.28 4.60
C SER A 192 -2.62 19.28 4.10
N ALA A 193 -2.21 20.36 3.42
CA ALA A 193 -0.92 20.49 2.72
C ALA A 193 0.34 20.40 3.62
N ARG A 194 0.16 20.21 4.93
CA ARG A 194 1.25 20.16 5.93
C ARG A 194 1.29 18.88 6.75
N GLN A 195 0.41 17.93 6.48
CA GLN A 195 0.33 16.70 7.26
C GLN A 195 1.07 15.57 6.53
N ALA A 196 1.76 14.73 7.31
CA ALA A 196 2.52 13.58 6.80
C ALA A 196 2.16 12.27 7.54
N VAL A 197 1.19 12.33 8.44
CA VAL A 197 0.69 11.20 9.23
C VAL A 197 -0.82 11.34 9.36
N TRP A 198 -1.58 10.33 9.00
CA TRP A 198 -3.03 10.27 9.20
C TRP A 198 -3.41 8.98 9.90
N LEU A 199 -4.43 9.03 10.75
CA LEU A 199 -4.97 7.87 11.44
C LEU A 199 -6.49 7.87 11.30
N PHE A 200 -7.04 6.77 10.79
CA PHE A 200 -8.47 6.58 10.63
C PHE A 200 -8.95 5.32 11.35
N ASN A 201 -10.16 5.38 11.89
CA ASN A 201 -10.89 4.18 12.33
C ASN A 201 -11.77 3.70 11.18
N ILE A 202 -11.34 2.69 10.43
CA ILE A 202 -12.03 2.20 9.23
C ILE A 202 -13.33 1.46 9.56
N SER A 203 -13.47 0.92 10.78
CA SER A 203 -14.72 0.29 11.21
C SER A 203 -15.83 1.32 11.43
N ALA A 204 -15.50 2.47 12.03
CA ALA A 204 -16.45 3.55 12.30
C ALA A 204 -16.57 4.55 11.13
N ASP A 205 -15.47 4.81 10.44
CA ASP A 205 -15.33 5.75 9.32
C ASP A 205 -14.66 5.06 8.11
N PRO A 206 -15.44 4.31 7.31
CA PRO A 206 -14.94 3.63 6.12
C PRO A 206 -14.56 4.57 4.98
N TYR A 207 -14.80 5.87 5.12
CA TYR A 207 -14.58 6.88 4.09
C TYR A 207 -13.42 7.83 4.42
N GLU A 208 -12.71 7.62 5.52
CA GLU A 208 -11.50 8.37 5.92
C GLU A 208 -11.74 9.90 5.99
N ARG A 209 -12.89 10.28 6.55
CA ARG A 209 -13.39 11.65 6.69
C ARG A 209 -12.80 12.35 7.92
N GLU A 210 -12.61 11.64 9.02
CA GLU A 210 -12.11 12.21 10.28
C GLU A 210 -10.71 11.68 10.61
N ASP A 211 -9.71 12.56 10.61
CA ASP A 211 -8.37 12.23 11.06
C ASP A 211 -8.26 12.26 12.59
N LEU A 212 -7.79 11.16 13.15
CA LEU A 212 -7.63 10.94 14.59
C LEU A 212 -6.16 10.93 15.02
N ALA A 213 -5.21 11.24 14.13
CA ALA A 213 -3.78 11.15 14.44
C ALA A 213 -3.37 12.06 15.62
N GLY A 214 -3.92 13.28 15.67
CA GLY A 214 -3.69 14.20 16.79
C GLY A 214 -4.39 13.79 18.10
N GLN A 215 -5.51 13.07 18.00
CA GLN A 215 -6.30 12.65 19.17
C GLN A 215 -5.76 11.35 19.81
N ARG A 216 -5.13 10.48 19.01
CA ARG A 216 -4.69 9.14 19.42
C ARG A 216 -3.21 8.88 19.10
N PRO A 217 -2.27 9.65 19.71
CA PRO A 217 -0.84 9.46 19.48
C PRO A 217 -0.32 8.11 20.00
N ASP A 218 -1.03 7.49 20.95
CA ASP A 218 -0.80 6.14 21.44
C ASP A 218 -0.90 5.11 20.30
N VAL A 219 -1.98 5.16 19.53
CA VAL A 219 -2.24 4.27 18.41
C VAL A 219 -1.26 4.55 17.27
N VAL A 220 -1.02 5.82 16.96
CA VAL A 220 -0.03 6.20 15.93
C VAL A 220 1.33 5.58 16.24
N ARG A 221 1.81 5.71 17.48
CA ARG A 221 3.12 5.18 17.88
C ARG A 221 3.20 3.66 17.76
N ALA A 222 2.14 2.95 18.14
CA ALA A 222 2.05 1.50 18.00
C ALA A 222 2.11 1.06 16.53
N LEU A 223 1.37 1.75 15.64
CA LEU A 223 1.34 1.44 14.21
C LEU A 223 2.66 1.80 13.51
N LEU A 224 3.31 2.91 13.89
CA LEU A 224 4.66 3.25 13.41
C LEU A 224 5.69 2.21 13.84
N ALA A 225 5.58 1.66 15.05
CA ALA A 225 6.45 0.56 15.49
C ALA A 225 6.23 -0.71 14.65
N ARG A 226 4.97 -1.05 14.32
CA ARG A 226 4.68 -2.15 13.39
C ARG A 226 5.25 -1.93 12.00
N LEU A 227 5.23 -0.70 11.47
CA LEU A 227 5.90 -0.38 10.20
C LEU A 227 7.42 -0.64 10.26
N VAL A 228 8.06 -0.33 11.38
CA VAL A 228 9.49 -0.64 11.57
C VAL A 228 9.72 -2.15 11.55
N ASP A 229 8.85 -2.95 12.18
CA ASP A 229 8.98 -4.41 12.17
C ASP A 229 8.90 -4.97 10.74
N TYR A 230 7.94 -4.50 9.93
CA TYR A 230 7.85 -4.88 8.51
C TYR A 230 9.05 -4.40 7.69
N ASN A 231 9.55 -3.20 7.95
CA ASN A 231 10.69 -2.66 7.23
C ASN A 231 12.00 -3.40 7.56
N ARG A 232 12.09 -4.09 8.70
CA ARG A 232 13.26 -4.93 9.03
C ARG A 232 13.36 -6.18 8.16
N THR A 233 12.24 -6.69 7.67
CA THR A 233 12.18 -7.84 6.77
C THR A 233 12.13 -7.42 5.31
N ALA A 234 12.15 -6.12 5.02
CA ALA A 234 12.08 -5.60 3.66
C ALA A 234 13.39 -5.84 2.91
N ILE A 235 13.26 -6.26 1.66
CA ILE A 235 14.36 -6.38 0.71
C ILE A 235 14.54 -5.01 0.01
N PRO A 236 15.78 -4.61 -0.36
CA PRO A 236 16.00 -3.39 -1.13
C PRO A 236 15.11 -3.31 -2.38
N VAL A 237 14.63 -2.10 -2.69
CA VAL A 237 13.78 -1.89 -3.86
C VAL A 237 14.63 -2.03 -5.12
N ARG A 238 14.32 -3.00 -5.97
CA ARG A 238 14.90 -3.14 -7.32
C ARG A 238 14.03 -2.40 -8.33
N TYR A 239 14.52 -1.28 -8.85
CA TYR A 239 13.85 -0.45 -9.86
C TYR A 239 14.89 0.08 -10.87
N PRO A 240 15.42 -0.79 -11.75
CA PRO A 240 16.46 -0.43 -12.71
C PRO A 240 15.95 0.54 -13.77
N ALA A 241 16.87 1.21 -14.46
CA ALA A 241 16.54 2.08 -15.58
C ALA A 241 16.05 1.26 -16.79
N GLU A 242 15.30 1.91 -17.69
CA GLU A 242 14.86 1.27 -18.93
C GLU A 242 16.08 0.89 -19.79
N ASN A 243 16.20 -0.40 -20.16
CA ASN A 243 17.26 -0.89 -21.03
C ASN A 243 16.87 -0.66 -22.51
N PRO A 244 17.63 0.11 -23.31
CA PRO A 244 17.31 0.38 -24.71
C PRO A 244 17.16 -0.88 -25.58
N ARG A 245 17.81 -2.00 -25.22
CA ARG A 245 17.70 -3.29 -25.94
C ARG A 245 16.31 -3.91 -25.83
N ALA A 246 15.52 -3.54 -24.81
CA ALA A 246 14.13 -3.96 -24.68
C ALA A 246 13.21 -3.39 -25.77
N HIS A 247 13.67 -2.38 -26.52
CA HIS A 247 12.84 -1.71 -27.51
C HIS A 247 12.38 -2.67 -28.63
N PRO A 248 11.09 -2.67 -28.99
CA PRO A 248 10.52 -3.62 -29.95
C PRO A 248 11.17 -3.56 -31.34
N ASP A 249 11.74 -2.41 -31.72
CA ASP A 249 12.47 -2.25 -32.98
C ASP A 249 13.69 -3.19 -33.08
N PHE A 250 14.29 -3.58 -31.95
CA PHE A 250 15.41 -4.52 -31.90
C PHE A 250 14.95 -5.99 -31.77
N ASN A 251 13.67 -6.22 -31.46
CA ASN A 251 13.13 -7.53 -31.05
C ASN A 251 12.03 -8.03 -31.98
N GLY A 252 12.12 -7.73 -33.28
CA GLY A 252 11.18 -8.21 -34.29
C GLY A 252 9.82 -7.49 -34.31
N GLY A 253 9.75 -6.26 -33.81
CA GLY A 253 8.56 -5.40 -33.87
C GLY A 253 7.51 -5.69 -32.79
N ALA A 254 7.84 -6.49 -31.79
CA ALA A 254 6.95 -6.82 -30.67
C ALA A 254 7.71 -6.79 -29.33
N TRP A 255 6.97 -6.54 -28.26
CA TRP A 255 7.49 -6.71 -26.90
C TRP A 255 7.57 -8.21 -26.58
N GLY A 256 8.75 -8.67 -26.20
CA GLY A 256 9.02 -10.07 -25.82
C GLY A 256 10.34 -10.14 -25.06
N PRO A 257 10.74 -11.31 -24.55
CA PRO A 257 12.03 -11.47 -23.88
C PRO A 257 13.19 -11.03 -24.78
N TRP A 258 14.12 -10.24 -24.24
CA TRP A 258 15.25 -9.66 -24.97
C TRP A 258 16.63 -9.94 -24.34
N ALA A 259 16.65 -10.35 -23.07
CA ALA A 259 17.86 -10.77 -22.35
C ALA A 259 17.86 -12.30 -22.22
N SER A 260 19.05 -12.90 -22.29
CA SER A 260 19.27 -14.31 -21.97
C SER A 260 19.69 -14.48 -20.50
N ASP A 261 19.44 -15.66 -19.92
CA ASP A 261 19.73 -15.93 -18.50
C ASP A 261 21.20 -15.60 -18.11
N GLU A 262 22.16 -15.83 -19.03
CA GLU A 262 23.58 -15.51 -18.82
C GLU A 262 23.85 -14.00 -18.82
N GLU A 263 23.16 -13.24 -19.66
CA GLU A 263 23.29 -11.78 -19.73
C GLU A 263 22.60 -11.08 -18.54
N GLU A 264 21.55 -11.68 -17.97
CA GLU A 264 20.90 -11.17 -16.75
C GLU A 264 21.80 -11.31 -15.51
N GLU A 265 22.53 -12.42 -15.37
CA GLU A 265 23.49 -12.63 -14.28
C GLU A 265 24.65 -11.63 -14.35
N GLU A 266 25.18 -11.35 -15.55
CA GLU A 266 26.25 -10.35 -15.75
C GLU A 266 25.78 -8.92 -15.41
N GLU A 267 24.56 -8.53 -15.83
CA GLU A 267 24.00 -7.21 -15.49
C GLU A 267 23.73 -7.07 -13.97
N GLU A 268 23.28 -8.13 -13.28
CA GLU A 268 23.08 -8.13 -11.83
C GLU A 268 24.39 -7.99 -11.05
N GLU A 269 25.46 -8.67 -11.50
CA GLU A 269 26.79 -8.53 -10.90
C GLU A 269 27.36 -7.11 -11.07
N GLU A 270 27.19 -6.50 -12.26
CA GLU A 270 27.64 -5.13 -12.52
C GLU A 270 26.87 -4.09 -11.67
N GLU A 271 25.55 -4.24 -11.51
CA GLU A 271 24.73 -3.38 -10.65
C GLU A 271 25.13 -3.50 -9.16
N GLU A 272 25.39 -4.72 -8.67
CA GLU A 272 25.86 -4.94 -7.30
C GLU A 272 27.26 -4.35 -7.06
N GLU A 273 28.17 -4.45 -8.03
CA GLU A 273 29.48 -3.81 -7.97
C GLU A 273 29.37 -2.28 -7.94
N GLU A 274 28.49 -1.69 -8.75
CA GLU A 274 28.29 -0.24 -8.78
C GLU A 274 27.68 0.27 -7.46
N GLU A 275 26.68 -0.43 -6.91
CA GLU A 275 26.14 -0.15 -5.57
C GLU A 275 27.22 -0.27 -4.48
N GLY A 276 28.04 -1.33 -4.54
CA GLY A 276 29.17 -1.54 -3.65
C GLY A 276 30.18 -0.39 -3.73
N ARG A 277 30.46 0.09 -4.94
CA ARG A 277 31.36 1.23 -5.20
C ARG A 277 30.77 2.53 -4.70
N ALA A 278 29.47 2.79 -4.87
CA ALA A 278 28.76 3.96 -4.33
C ALA A 278 28.76 3.97 -2.79
N ARG A 279 28.54 2.80 -2.15
CA ARG A 279 28.66 2.61 -0.69
C ARG A 279 30.09 2.86 -0.19
N SER A 280 31.12 2.46 -0.94
CA SER A 280 32.52 2.74 -0.60
C SER A 280 32.90 4.22 -0.75
N PHE A 281 32.39 4.90 -1.78
CA PHE A 281 32.59 6.35 -2.00
C PHE A 281 31.94 7.21 -0.92
N SER A 282 30.74 6.84 -0.45
CA SER A 282 30.07 7.53 0.66
C SER A 282 30.80 7.34 2.01
N ARG A 283 31.39 6.15 2.24
CA ARG A 283 32.33 5.90 3.36
C ARG A 283 33.64 6.70 3.23
N GLY A 284 34.16 6.87 2.01
CA GLY A 284 35.33 7.72 1.71
C GLY A 284 35.09 9.21 1.98
N ARG A 285 33.87 9.71 1.69
CA ARG A 285 33.46 11.09 2.02
C ARG A 285 33.30 11.33 3.52
N ARG A 286 32.90 10.33 4.31
CA ARG A 286 32.85 10.42 5.79
C ARG A 286 34.23 10.48 6.48
N LYS A 287 35.35 10.34 5.74
CA LYS A 287 36.73 10.42 6.27
C LYS A 287 37.53 11.67 5.87
N LYS A 288 36.93 12.70 5.28
CA LYS A 288 37.59 14.03 5.26
C LYS A 288 37.29 14.74 6.58
N LYS A 289 38.08 14.45 7.62
CA LYS A 289 38.15 15.26 8.85
C LYS A 289 38.27 16.72 8.43
N CYS A 290 37.23 17.50 8.72
CA CYS A 290 37.19 18.93 8.60
C CYS A 290 38.46 19.52 9.25
N LYS A 291 39.39 20.10 8.48
CA LYS A 291 40.62 20.75 9.00
C LYS A 291 40.34 22.05 9.78
N ILE A 292 39.13 22.24 10.29
CA ILE A 292 38.69 23.42 11.06
C ILE A 292 38.33 23.09 12.53
N CYS A 293 38.28 21.81 12.93
CA CYS A 293 37.97 21.45 14.32
C CYS A 293 39.16 21.49 15.31
N LYS A 294 40.36 21.93 14.91
CA LYS A 294 41.49 22.13 15.85
C LYS A 294 41.55 23.50 16.55
N LEU A 295 40.70 24.49 16.19
CA LEU A 295 40.74 25.81 16.86
C LEU A 295 39.73 26.00 18.00
N ARG A 296 38.68 25.17 18.11
CA ARG A 296 37.69 25.29 19.21
C ARG A 296 38.12 24.64 20.53
N SER A 297 39.19 23.85 20.52
CA SER A 297 39.79 23.26 21.74
C SER A 297 40.87 24.15 22.38
N PHE A 298 41.34 25.19 21.69
CA PHE A 298 42.40 26.07 22.21
C PHE A 298 41.81 27.25 23.00
N PHE A 299 40.65 27.77 22.60
CA PHE A 299 40.00 28.91 23.26
C PHE A 299 39.14 28.58 24.49
N ARG A 300 38.90 27.29 24.78
CA ARG A 300 38.17 26.87 25.99
C ARG A 300 39.07 26.59 27.20
N LYS A 301 40.40 26.72 27.06
CA LYS A 301 41.40 26.54 28.13
C LYS A 301 42.07 27.84 28.59
N LEU A 302 41.65 28.99 28.06
CA LEU A 302 42.13 30.33 28.48
C LEU A 302 41.12 31.12 29.34
N ASN A 303 39.87 30.68 29.46
CA ASN A 303 38.84 31.37 30.27
C ASN A 303 38.59 30.78 31.67
N THR A 304 39.42 29.85 32.13
CA THR A 304 39.36 29.32 33.52
C THR A 304 40.61 29.64 34.34
N ARG A 305 41.47 30.57 33.88
CA ARG A 305 42.68 30.99 34.63
C ARG A 305 42.81 32.50 34.86
N LEU A 306 41.75 33.29 34.66
CA LEU A 306 41.78 34.75 34.85
C LEU A 306 40.58 35.31 35.63
N MET A 307 39.95 34.50 36.49
CA MET A 307 38.88 34.91 37.42
C MET A 307 39.08 34.30 38.82
N SER A 308 40.33 34.16 39.28
CA SER A 308 40.62 33.67 40.64
C SER A 308 41.87 34.28 41.28
N GLN A 309 42.33 35.46 40.86
CA GLN A 309 43.21 36.32 41.68
C GLN A 309 43.09 37.79 41.26
N ARG A 310 42.19 38.50 41.95
CA ARG A 310 42.09 39.95 42.27
C ARG A 310 40.64 40.38 42.30
#